data_AF-A0A536KFQ6-F1
#
_entry.id   AF-A0A536KFQ6-F1
#
_cell.length_a   1.000
_cell.length_b   1.000
_cell.length_c   1.000
_cell.angle_alpha   90.00
_cell.angle_beta   90.00
_cell.angle_gamma   90.00
#
_symmetry.space_group_name_H-M   'P 1'
#
loop_
_entity.id
_entity.type
_entity.pdbx_description
1 polymer ?
#
loop_
_entity_poly.entity_id
_entity_poly.type
_entity_poly.pdbx_seq_one_letter_code
_entity_poly.pdbx_strand_id
1 'polypeptide(L)'
;MTVSSRAAAYLVLGAGGLLAGLLLGRIEPVVLAAPFLLVLAIGLALARAPRLSASLSLQRERAIEGDEVEATLSLASDQAVERLEVEVARPRGLVLLDDPSTLVLGLPRGGQRELHLRLACRRWGGYSFGHLRLVARDRFGLIRWEQVLDLRRPLKVYPGAEEVRRLLKPARTQAFAGNQVSRGKGEGIEFADIRAFTPGDLVRRVNWRVTARRDALHVNEFHLERNADVVIFLDAFSEVRDAAGGTLDQAVRGAAALIAGHLRERDRVGLVGFGGTLRWLRPAMGEVQLYRLVDSLIDTEIVLSYAWKGLEVIPRRTLPPGSMLIAFSPLLDERTLRALSDLSGRGHDVAVIGRHLAARRRAGRRSGGGAGIPAPGPAPTRLAAATTAHGLAAALAWYCIYGAPGDLRPLVVALALGGLVALAAGLLHIWAPFNALGAGALGAAYVALLYARGEELGASAPAVAAGLLLVTELAWFSLEQAGTQANDPRLLARRLALMGGTAVAAAGAGYLLLLIAAAPLPAGVAYTAAGAVAALAAVAVLSRLLGAARIR
;
A
#
# COMPACT_ATOMS: atom_id res chain seq x y z
N MET A 1 0.33 16.45 -13.98
CA MET A 1 -0.06 17.63 -13.16
C MET A 1 -1.57 17.74 -13.19
N THR A 2 -2.22 17.95 -12.05
CA THR A 2 -3.69 18.07 -11.97
C THR A 2 -4.07 19.28 -11.14
N VAL A 3 -5.01 20.08 -11.64
CA VAL A 3 -5.60 21.20 -10.91
C VAL A 3 -6.57 20.64 -9.87
N SER A 4 -6.49 21.14 -8.63
CA SER A 4 -7.35 20.68 -7.54
C SER A 4 -8.75 21.29 -7.64
N SER A 5 -9.72 20.65 -6.99
CA SER A 5 -11.08 21.18 -6.84
C SER A 5 -11.11 22.50 -6.06
N ARG A 6 -10.08 22.80 -5.25
CA ARG A 6 -9.90 24.09 -4.58
C ARG A 6 -9.60 25.22 -5.57
N ALA A 7 -8.73 24.99 -6.54
CA ALA A 7 -8.43 25.98 -7.56
C ALA A 7 -9.66 26.29 -8.42
N ALA A 8 -10.48 25.28 -8.73
CA ALA A 8 -11.77 25.48 -9.39
C ALA A 8 -12.73 26.31 -8.51
N ALA A 9 -12.83 26.02 -7.21
CA ALA A 9 -13.64 26.80 -6.27
C ALA A 9 -13.21 28.27 -6.21
N TYR A 10 -11.91 28.56 -6.14
CA TYR A 10 -11.39 29.93 -6.11
C TYR A 10 -11.63 30.66 -7.43
N LEU A 11 -11.53 29.95 -8.55
CA LEU A 11 -11.88 30.50 -9.85
C LEU A 11 -13.38 30.86 -9.92
N VAL A 12 -14.27 29.99 -9.44
CA VAL A 12 -15.72 30.24 -9.42
C VAL A 12 -16.08 31.42 -8.50
N LEU A 13 -15.54 31.46 -7.28
CA LEU A 13 -15.76 32.57 -6.35
C LEU A 13 -15.20 33.88 -6.90
N GLY A 14 -14.00 33.84 -7.45
CA GLY A 14 -13.33 34.99 -8.03
C GLY A 14 -14.06 35.53 -9.26
N ALA A 15 -14.31 34.69 -10.26
CA ALA A 15 -15.01 35.06 -11.49
C ALA A 15 -16.47 35.46 -11.23
N GLY A 16 -17.16 34.75 -10.32
CA GLY A 16 -18.52 35.07 -9.92
C GLY A 16 -18.63 36.43 -9.26
N GLY A 17 -17.71 36.78 -8.35
CA GLY A 17 -17.69 38.11 -7.74
C GLY A 17 -17.29 39.23 -8.72
N LEU A 18 -16.37 38.98 -9.66
CA LEU A 18 -16.08 39.94 -10.74
C LEU A 18 -17.31 40.17 -11.63
N LEU A 19 -17.99 39.10 -12.04
CA LEU A 19 -19.20 39.18 -12.86
C LEU A 19 -20.33 39.90 -12.13
N ALA A 20 -20.53 39.59 -10.84
CA ALA A 20 -21.51 40.28 -10.01
C ALA A 20 -21.20 41.77 -9.87
N GLY A 21 -19.92 42.13 -9.68
CA GLY A 21 -19.50 43.53 -9.64
C GLY A 21 -19.79 44.27 -10.95
N LEU A 22 -19.54 43.62 -12.09
CA LEU A 22 -19.84 44.17 -13.41
C LEU A 22 -21.35 44.35 -13.63
N LEU A 23 -22.15 43.32 -13.31
CA LEU A 23 -23.61 43.33 -13.52
C LEU A 23 -24.34 44.31 -12.60
N LEU A 24 -23.88 44.43 -11.35
CA LEU A 24 -24.47 45.35 -10.37
C LEU A 24 -23.91 46.76 -10.50
N GLY A 25 -22.84 46.95 -11.28
CA GLY A 25 -22.14 48.23 -11.38
C GLY A 25 -21.48 48.66 -10.07
N ARG A 26 -21.07 47.70 -9.23
CA ARG A 26 -20.49 47.98 -7.91
C ARG A 26 -19.20 47.22 -7.63
N ILE A 27 -18.39 47.79 -6.75
CA ILE A 27 -17.02 47.32 -6.47
C ILE A 27 -16.94 46.34 -5.29
N GLU A 28 -17.96 46.23 -4.45
CA GLU A 28 -17.94 45.38 -3.26
C GLU A 28 -17.83 43.89 -3.60
N PRO A 29 -18.57 43.33 -4.59
CA PRO A 29 -18.36 41.96 -5.05
C PRO A 29 -16.94 41.70 -5.56
N VAL A 30 -16.30 42.72 -6.17
CA VAL A 30 -14.91 42.65 -6.64
C VAL A 30 -13.93 42.58 -5.47
N VAL A 31 -14.16 43.39 -4.43
CA VAL A 31 -13.34 43.36 -3.19
C VAL A 31 -13.45 42.01 -2.48
N LEU A 32 -14.64 41.40 -2.44
CA LEU A 32 -14.84 40.05 -1.87
C LEU A 32 -14.18 38.95 -2.72
N ALA A 33 -14.12 39.11 -4.05
CA ALA A 33 -13.48 38.18 -4.96
C ALA A 33 -11.94 38.26 -4.94
N ALA A 34 -11.39 39.44 -4.66
CA ALA A 34 -9.96 39.72 -4.79
C ALA A 34 -9.04 38.74 -4.02
N PRO A 35 -9.31 38.34 -2.76
CA PRO A 35 -8.47 37.38 -2.05
C PRO A 35 -8.35 36.03 -2.76
N PHE A 36 -9.45 35.51 -3.30
CA PHE A 36 -9.47 34.21 -3.99
C PHE A 36 -8.67 34.27 -5.29
N LEU A 37 -8.83 35.35 -6.06
CA LEU A 37 -8.07 35.58 -7.29
C LEU A 37 -6.59 35.81 -7.00
N LEU A 38 -6.25 36.51 -5.92
CA LEU A 38 -4.88 36.77 -5.52
C LEU A 38 -4.16 35.47 -5.14
N VAL A 39 -4.77 34.64 -4.28
CA VAL A 39 -4.21 33.33 -3.91
C VAL A 39 -4.09 32.42 -5.14
N LEU A 40 -5.10 32.41 -6.02
CA LEU A 40 -5.06 31.65 -7.26
C LEU A 40 -3.92 32.12 -8.19
N ALA A 41 -3.77 33.43 -8.39
CA ALA A 41 -2.73 34.01 -9.24
C ALA A 41 -1.33 33.76 -8.67
N ILE A 42 -1.09 34.02 -7.39
CA ILE A 42 0.19 33.79 -6.74
C ILE A 42 0.53 32.29 -6.76
N GLY A 43 -0.43 31.43 -6.41
CA GLY A 43 -0.21 29.99 -6.38
C GLY A 43 0.13 29.42 -7.76
N LEU A 44 -0.60 29.82 -8.80
CA LEU A 44 -0.30 29.41 -10.18
C LEU A 44 1.02 30.01 -10.70
N ALA A 45 1.37 31.24 -10.30
CA ALA A 45 2.62 31.90 -10.69
C ALA A 45 3.84 31.21 -10.09
N LEU A 46 3.75 30.82 -8.81
CA LEU A 46 4.80 30.15 -8.05
C LEU A 46 4.85 28.63 -8.25
N ALA A 47 3.81 28.04 -8.82
CA ALA A 47 3.73 26.60 -9.04
C ALA A 47 4.83 26.12 -9.98
N ARG A 48 5.69 25.25 -9.45
CA ARG A 48 6.77 24.58 -10.18
C ARG A 48 6.73 23.11 -9.79
N ALA A 49 6.85 22.23 -10.79
CA ALA A 49 6.90 20.80 -10.54
C ALA A 49 8.19 20.47 -9.77
N PRO A 50 8.12 19.87 -8.57
CA PRO A 50 9.30 19.41 -7.85
C PRO A 50 9.86 18.15 -8.53
N ARG A 51 11.18 18.04 -8.62
CA ARG A 51 11.86 16.79 -8.99
C ARG A 51 12.10 16.01 -7.72
N LEU A 52 11.31 14.95 -7.52
CA LEU A 52 11.44 14.06 -6.38
C LEU A 52 12.39 12.91 -6.74
N SER A 53 13.36 12.68 -5.87
CA SER A 53 14.23 11.50 -5.91
C SER A 53 14.06 10.71 -4.63
N ALA A 54 14.09 9.39 -4.74
CA ALA A 54 13.96 8.50 -3.60
C ALA A 54 14.91 7.32 -3.72
N SER A 55 15.39 6.83 -2.58
CA SER A 55 16.14 5.58 -2.46
C SER A 55 15.55 4.71 -1.37
N LEU A 56 15.54 3.40 -1.61
CA LEU A 56 15.03 2.41 -0.68
C LEU A 56 16.10 1.37 -0.41
N SER A 57 16.38 1.13 0.87
CA SER A 57 17.19 0.02 1.37
C SER A 57 16.37 -0.87 2.29
N LEU A 58 16.64 -2.18 2.24
CA LEU A 58 16.13 -3.15 3.19
C LEU A 58 17.29 -3.54 4.10
N GLN A 59 17.02 -3.69 5.41
CA GLN A 59 18.00 -4.23 6.36
C GLN A 59 18.49 -5.63 5.94
N ARG A 60 17.59 -6.42 5.33
CA ARG A 60 17.85 -7.77 4.81
C ARG A 60 16.91 -8.09 3.65
N GLU A 61 17.38 -8.90 2.70
CA GLU A 61 16.60 -9.38 1.54
C GLU A 61 15.97 -10.76 1.78
N ARG A 62 16.26 -11.35 2.94
CA ARG A 62 15.80 -12.69 3.34
C ARG A 62 15.26 -12.63 4.77
N ALA A 63 14.08 -13.20 4.98
CA ALA A 63 13.41 -13.25 6.28
C ALA A 63 12.66 -14.58 6.44
N ILE A 64 12.25 -14.90 7.66
CA ILE A 64 11.38 -16.05 7.95
C ILE A 64 9.97 -15.53 8.24
N GLU A 65 8.95 -16.32 7.93
CA GLU A 65 7.57 -16.02 8.31
C GLU A 65 7.47 -15.75 9.82
N GLY A 66 6.89 -14.60 10.19
CA GLY A 66 6.86 -14.08 11.55
C GLY A 66 7.90 -13.00 11.84
N ASP A 67 8.95 -12.90 11.02
CA ASP A 67 9.99 -11.88 11.17
C ASP A 67 9.49 -10.47 10.84
N GLU A 68 10.16 -9.48 11.45
CA GLU A 68 10.06 -8.08 11.08
C GLU A 68 11.31 -7.61 10.35
N VAL A 69 11.14 -6.89 9.24
CA VAL A 69 12.23 -6.34 8.43
C VAL A 69 12.12 -4.82 8.43
N GLU A 70 13.21 -4.15 8.80
CA GLU A 70 13.30 -2.71 8.68
C GLU A 70 13.67 -2.30 7.25
N ALA A 71 13.02 -1.25 6.76
CA ALA A 71 13.28 -0.63 5.47
C ALA A 71 13.48 0.88 5.64
N THR A 72 14.52 1.43 5.04
CA THR A 72 14.83 2.86 5.10
C THR A 72 14.51 3.49 3.75
N LEU A 73 13.57 4.44 3.75
CA LEU A 73 13.19 5.22 2.59
C LEU A 73 13.73 6.64 2.73
N SER A 74 14.72 7.00 1.90
CA SER A 74 15.26 8.36 1.84
C SER A 74 14.60 9.12 0.68
N LEU A 75 14.06 10.29 0.98
CA LEU A 75 13.35 11.17 0.04
C LEU A 75 14.07 12.51 -0.07
N ALA A 76 14.23 13.00 -1.29
CA ALA A 76 14.80 14.32 -1.55
C ALA A 76 14.04 15.06 -2.65
N SER A 77 14.14 16.38 -2.63
CA SER A 77 13.50 17.27 -3.61
C SER A 77 14.41 18.44 -3.94
N ASP A 78 14.45 18.82 -5.22
CA ASP A 78 15.17 20.01 -5.72
C ASP A 78 14.51 21.33 -5.28
N GLN A 79 13.25 21.26 -4.83
CA GLN A 79 12.44 22.37 -4.37
C GLN A 79 11.82 22.08 -3.01
N ALA A 80 11.42 23.14 -2.30
CA ALA A 80 10.68 22.98 -1.06
C ALA A 80 9.26 22.50 -1.36
N VAL A 81 8.90 21.33 -0.82
CA VAL A 81 7.56 20.76 -0.91
C VAL A 81 6.95 20.84 0.48
N GLU A 82 5.91 21.66 0.61
CA GLU A 82 5.22 21.83 1.89
C GLU A 82 4.51 20.54 2.30
N ARG A 83 3.79 19.92 1.36
CA ARG A 83 3.03 18.69 1.59
C ARG A 83 3.35 17.66 0.52
N LEU A 84 4.05 16.62 0.94
CA LEU A 84 4.32 15.41 0.18
C LEU A 84 3.55 14.25 0.82
N GLU A 85 2.67 13.64 0.04
CA GLU A 85 1.97 12.41 0.40
C GLU A 85 2.74 11.24 -0.22
N VAL A 86 3.14 10.28 0.61
CA VAL A 86 3.91 9.10 0.23
C VAL A 86 3.04 7.89 0.48
N GLU A 87 2.61 7.26 -0.62
CA GLU A 87 1.85 6.02 -0.60
C GLU A 87 2.80 4.88 -0.99
N VAL A 88 3.00 3.95 -0.06
CA VAL A 88 3.86 2.77 -0.25
C VAL A 88 2.96 1.60 -0.62
N ALA A 89 3.19 0.99 -1.78
CA ALA A 89 2.42 -0.18 -2.19
C ALA A 89 2.66 -1.35 -1.23
N ARG A 90 1.59 -2.08 -0.91
CA ARG A 90 1.60 -3.19 0.04
C ARG A 90 1.38 -4.51 -0.70
N PRO A 91 2.43 -5.32 -0.94
CA PRO A 91 2.26 -6.66 -1.48
C PRO A 91 1.40 -7.51 -0.52
N ARG A 92 0.53 -8.35 -1.06
CA ARG A 92 -0.32 -9.24 -0.26
C ARG A 92 0.53 -10.21 0.55
N GLY A 93 0.54 -10.11 1.88
CA GLY A 93 1.34 -10.97 2.78
C GLY A 93 2.42 -10.22 3.56
N LEU A 94 2.78 -9.00 3.13
CA LEU A 94 3.57 -8.05 3.89
C LEU A 94 2.65 -7.01 4.55
N VAL A 95 2.82 -6.80 5.85
CA VAL A 95 2.07 -5.80 6.62
C VAL A 95 3.01 -4.71 7.10
N LEU A 96 2.68 -3.45 6.82
CA LEU A 96 3.39 -2.30 7.39
C LEU A 96 2.89 -2.08 8.83
N LEU A 97 3.77 -2.17 9.83
CA LEU A 97 3.38 -2.16 11.25
C LEU A 97 3.16 -0.76 11.81
N ASP A 98 4.06 0.17 11.50
CA ASP A 98 4.21 1.41 12.29
C ASP A 98 3.61 2.67 11.67
N ASP A 99 2.92 2.61 10.54
CA ASP A 99 2.38 3.85 9.93
C ASP A 99 1.16 3.62 9.00
N PRO A 100 0.32 4.65 8.83
CA PRO A 100 -0.89 4.58 8.02
C PRO A 100 -0.58 4.33 6.53
N SER A 101 -1.62 4.04 5.74
CA SER A 101 -1.53 3.81 4.29
C SER A 101 -0.88 4.94 3.48
N THR A 102 -0.83 6.14 4.05
CA THR A 102 -0.29 7.33 3.40
C THR A 102 0.43 8.18 4.44
N LEU A 103 1.73 8.38 4.23
CA LEU A 103 2.57 9.25 5.05
C LEU A 103 2.52 10.68 4.50
N VAL A 104 2.40 11.67 5.37
CA VAL A 104 2.39 13.09 4.96
C VAL A 104 3.53 13.82 5.64
N LEU A 105 4.42 14.41 4.85
CA LEU A 105 5.58 15.14 5.35
C LEU A 105 5.90 16.36 4.48
N GLY A 106 6.66 17.30 5.04
CA GLY A 106 7.28 18.39 4.29
C GLY A 106 8.74 18.09 3.96
N LEU A 107 9.17 18.41 2.73
CA LEU A 107 10.56 18.37 2.29
C LEU A 107 11.10 19.80 2.12
N PRO A 108 12.16 20.20 2.85
CA PRO A 108 12.84 21.45 2.56
C PRO A 108 13.60 21.37 1.23
N ARG A 109 13.87 22.52 0.62
CA ARG A 109 14.63 22.60 -0.64
C ARG A 109 16.02 22.00 -0.46
N GLY A 110 16.38 21.01 -1.27
CA GLY A 110 17.67 20.31 -1.18
C GLY A 110 17.83 19.46 0.08
N GLY A 111 16.83 19.39 0.94
CA GLY A 111 16.87 18.58 2.15
C GLY A 111 16.45 17.14 1.87
N GLN A 112 16.99 16.24 2.68
CA GLN A 112 16.63 14.83 2.69
C GLN A 112 15.78 14.52 3.93
N ARG A 113 14.81 13.63 3.77
CA ARG A 113 14.06 13.03 4.88
C ARG A 113 14.18 11.53 4.78
N GLU A 114 14.50 10.90 5.89
CA GLU A 114 14.55 9.45 6.02
C GLU A 114 13.32 8.98 6.79
N LEU A 115 12.70 7.92 6.28
CA LEU A 115 11.54 7.27 6.86
C LEU A 115 11.93 5.83 7.16
N HIS A 116 11.76 5.43 8.41
CA HIS A 116 11.98 4.06 8.88
C HIS A 116 10.66 3.31 8.86
N LEU A 117 10.59 2.28 8.02
CA LEU A 117 9.40 1.47 7.78
C LEU A 117 9.63 0.07 8.34
N ARG A 118 8.69 -0.43 9.17
CA ARG A 118 8.73 -1.80 9.68
C ARG A 118 7.75 -2.70 8.94
N LEU A 119 8.27 -3.76 8.34
CA LEU A 119 7.55 -4.74 7.54
C LEU A 119 7.40 -6.04 8.33
N ALA A 120 6.18 -6.43 8.68
CA ALA A 120 5.88 -7.75 9.22
C ALA A 120 5.65 -8.77 8.11
N CYS A 121 6.46 -9.83 8.12
CA CYS A 121 6.42 -10.93 7.18
C CYS A 121 5.36 -11.96 7.63
N ARG A 122 4.07 -11.71 7.34
CA ARG A 122 2.96 -12.54 7.84
C ARG A 122 2.74 -13.84 7.08
N ARG A 123 3.25 -13.91 5.85
CA ARG A 123 3.16 -15.08 4.97
C ARG A 123 4.48 -15.25 4.23
N TRP A 124 4.89 -16.48 4.00
CA TRP A 124 6.00 -16.81 3.12
C TRP A 124 5.72 -16.40 1.66
N GLY A 125 6.77 -16.26 0.86
CA GLY A 125 6.69 -15.91 -0.56
C GLY A 125 7.81 -14.97 -1.02
N GLY A 126 7.91 -14.81 -2.35
CA GLY A 126 8.75 -13.80 -2.97
C GLY A 126 8.02 -12.46 -3.09
N TYR A 127 8.57 -11.41 -2.48
CA TYR A 127 8.00 -10.07 -2.52
C TYR A 127 8.90 -9.08 -3.25
N SER A 128 8.28 -8.10 -3.92
CA SER A 128 8.96 -6.93 -4.47
C SER A 128 8.43 -5.68 -3.76
N PHE A 129 9.22 -5.12 -2.84
CA PHE A 129 8.85 -3.96 -2.05
C PHE A 129 9.54 -2.71 -2.59
N GLY A 130 8.82 -1.60 -2.76
CA GLY A 130 9.40 -0.34 -3.27
C GLY A 130 8.68 0.32 -4.44
N HIS A 131 7.45 -0.10 -4.75
CA HIS A 131 6.56 0.74 -5.53
C HIS A 131 6.05 1.89 -4.67
N LEU A 132 6.43 3.11 -5.04
CA LEU A 132 6.09 4.33 -4.33
C LEU A 132 5.26 5.23 -5.22
N ARG A 133 4.17 5.76 -4.68
CA ARG A 133 3.42 6.85 -5.29
C ARG A 133 3.62 8.10 -4.45
N LEU A 134 4.27 9.08 -5.05
CA LEU A 134 4.57 10.37 -4.46
C LEU A 134 3.60 11.40 -5.01
N VAL A 135 2.88 12.08 -4.12
CA VAL A 135 1.94 13.13 -4.47
C VAL A 135 2.34 14.41 -3.76
N ALA A 136 2.95 15.33 -4.52
CA ALA A 136 3.32 16.65 -4.03
C ALA A 136 2.21 17.66 -4.31
N ARG A 137 1.96 18.55 -3.36
CA ARG A 137 1.06 19.70 -3.53
C ARG A 137 1.84 21.00 -3.38
N ASP A 138 1.41 22.02 -4.09
CA ASP A 138 1.96 23.37 -3.94
C ASP A 138 1.56 23.97 -2.58
N ARG A 139 2.12 25.15 -2.27
CA ARG A 139 1.89 25.86 -1.01
C ARG A 139 0.41 26.16 -0.76
N PHE A 140 -0.42 26.33 -1.79
CA PHE A 140 -1.85 26.60 -1.60
C PHE A 140 -2.72 25.36 -1.89
N GLY A 141 -2.15 24.20 -2.19
CA GLY A 141 -2.94 23.00 -2.53
C GLY A 141 -3.81 23.15 -3.79
N LEU A 142 -3.46 24.09 -4.67
CA LEU A 142 -4.13 24.39 -5.93
C LEU A 142 -3.70 23.44 -7.05
N ILE A 143 -2.44 23.00 -7.02
CA ILE A 143 -1.85 22.10 -8.01
C ILE A 143 -1.30 20.87 -7.31
N ARG A 144 -1.56 19.72 -7.92
CA ARG A 144 -1.05 18.41 -7.54
C ARG A 144 -0.11 17.88 -8.61
N TRP A 145 1.07 17.43 -8.19
CA TRP A 145 2.00 16.65 -8.98
C TRP A 145 2.05 15.23 -8.45
N GLU A 146 2.06 14.27 -9.35
CA GLU A 146 2.09 12.86 -9.02
C GLU A 146 3.26 12.22 -9.76
N GLN A 147 4.03 11.42 -9.04
CA GLN A 147 5.17 10.69 -9.56
C GLN A 147 5.14 9.28 -8.96
N VAL A 148 5.19 8.27 -9.83
CA VAL A 148 5.34 6.88 -9.42
C VAL A 148 6.81 6.52 -9.57
N LEU A 149 7.42 6.04 -8.49
CA LEU A 149 8.80 5.56 -8.48
C LEU A 149 8.80 4.05 -8.28
N ASP A 150 9.65 3.39 -9.05
CA ASP A 150 9.89 1.97 -8.96
C ASP A 150 11.27 1.73 -8.37
N LEU A 151 11.30 1.45 -7.07
CA LEU A 151 12.50 1.14 -6.30
C LEU A 151 12.46 -0.30 -5.78
N ARG A 152 11.83 -1.21 -6.54
CA ARG A 152 11.61 -2.60 -6.13
C ARG A 152 12.90 -3.25 -5.61
N ARG A 153 12.86 -3.66 -4.35
CA ARG A 153 13.83 -4.51 -3.68
C ARG A 153 13.21 -5.89 -3.47
N PRO A 154 13.92 -6.96 -3.85
CA PRO A 154 13.45 -8.32 -3.58
C PRO A 154 13.51 -8.59 -2.07
N LEU A 155 12.44 -9.17 -1.54
CA LEU A 155 12.38 -9.69 -0.18
C LEU A 155 11.81 -11.10 -0.23
N LYS A 156 12.65 -12.09 0.07
CA LYS A 156 12.25 -13.50 0.15
C LYS A 156 11.89 -13.83 1.59
N VAL A 157 10.64 -14.22 1.82
CA VAL A 157 10.17 -14.70 3.13
C VAL A 157 10.01 -16.21 3.06
N TYR A 158 10.80 -16.93 3.85
CA TYR A 158 10.74 -18.38 3.94
C TYR A 158 9.65 -18.85 4.90
N PRO A 159 9.01 -20.01 4.65
CA PRO A 159 8.04 -20.56 5.57
C PRO A 159 8.65 -20.79 6.97
N GLY A 160 7.83 -20.60 8.00
CA GLY A 160 8.25 -20.85 9.38
C GLY A 160 8.71 -22.30 9.57
N ALA A 161 9.67 -22.53 10.46
CA ALA A 161 10.18 -23.85 10.75
C ALA A 161 9.12 -24.67 11.51
N GLU A 162 8.44 -25.58 10.81
CA GLU A 162 7.65 -26.63 11.45
C GLU A 162 8.54 -27.83 11.75
N GLU A 163 8.45 -28.37 12.96
CA GLU A 163 9.17 -29.60 13.31
C GLU A 163 8.37 -30.85 12.89
N VAL A 164 8.98 -31.68 12.05
CA VAL A 164 8.41 -32.98 11.72
C VAL A 164 8.72 -33.97 12.85
N ARG A 165 7.67 -34.46 13.53
CA ARG A 165 7.82 -35.44 14.62
C ARG A 165 8.39 -36.79 14.18
N ARG A 166 8.09 -37.21 12.94
CA ARG A 166 8.54 -38.48 12.37
C ARG A 166 8.60 -38.38 10.85
N LEU A 167 9.74 -38.71 10.27
CA LEU A 167 9.88 -38.80 8.82
C LEU A 167 9.23 -40.09 8.30
N LEU A 168 8.61 -39.99 7.14
CA LEU A 168 8.13 -41.16 6.40
C LEU A 168 9.36 -41.87 5.83
N LYS A 169 9.45 -43.19 6.04
CA LYS A 169 10.57 -43.99 5.54
C LYS A 169 10.17 -44.64 4.20
N PRO A 170 11.05 -44.67 3.18
CA PRO A 170 10.77 -45.35 1.92
C PRO A 170 10.58 -46.85 2.11
N ALA A 171 9.69 -47.46 1.34
CA ALA A 171 9.58 -48.91 1.24
C ALA A 171 10.78 -49.56 0.52
N ARG A 172 11.50 -48.80 -0.32
CA ARG A 172 12.69 -49.23 -1.06
C ARG A 172 13.79 -48.18 -0.98
N THR A 173 14.98 -48.59 -0.53
CA THR A 173 16.16 -47.74 -0.39
C THR A 173 17.19 -48.06 -1.49
N GLN A 174 17.90 -47.07 -2.04
CA GLN A 174 18.89 -47.28 -3.11
C GLN A 174 20.32 -47.39 -2.57
N ALA A 175 21.22 -48.04 -3.32
CA ALA A 175 22.61 -48.29 -2.89
C ALA A 175 23.50 -47.05 -3.06
N PHE A 176 23.49 -46.14 -2.08
CA PHE A 176 24.45 -45.04 -1.90
C PHE A 176 24.68 -44.80 -0.41
N ALA A 177 25.91 -44.45 -0.01
CA ALA A 177 26.30 -44.35 1.40
C ALA A 177 25.50 -43.30 2.22
N GLY A 178 24.74 -43.76 3.23
CA GLY A 178 24.32 -42.99 4.40
C GLY A 178 23.31 -43.69 5.33
N ASN A 179 22.60 -42.93 6.15
CA ASN A 179 22.11 -43.36 7.49
C ASN A 179 20.84 -44.23 7.53
N GLN A 180 20.29 -44.66 6.39
CA GLN A 180 19.06 -45.45 6.38
C GLN A 180 19.35 -46.95 6.25
N VAL A 181 18.94 -47.72 7.26
CA VAL A 181 19.16 -49.17 7.34
C VAL A 181 18.20 -49.91 6.40
N SER A 182 18.75 -50.59 5.38
CA SER A 182 17.96 -51.43 4.47
C SER A 182 17.59 -52.77 5.11
N ARG A 183 16.42 -53.34 4.75
CA ARG A 183 16.02 -54.72 5.11
C ARG A 183 16.82 -55.80 4.36
N GLY A 184 17.61 -55.43 3.35
CA GLY A 184 18.51 -56.32 2.61
C GLY A 184 19.93 -56.33 3.20
N LYS A 185 20.55 -57.51 3.18
CA LYS A 185 21.92 -57.79 3.66
C LYS A 185 22.98 -57.28 2.65
N GLY A 186 24.08 -56.66 3.09
CA GLY A 186 25.20 -56.27 2.22
C GLY A 186 26.25 -55.30 2.81
N GLU A 187 26.78 -54.36 2.02
CA GLU A 187 27.93 -53.52 2.43
C GLU A 187 27.50 -52.25 3.20
N GLY A 188 27.56 -52.29 4.53
CA GLY A 188 27.55 -51.08 5.36
C GLY A 188 28.29 -51.28 6.67
N ILE A 189 28.05 -50.40 7.65
CA ILE A 189 28.84 -50.34 8.90
C ILE A 189 28.11 -50.98 10.09
N GLU A 190 26.78 -51.04 10.06
CA GLU A 190 25.98 -51.67 11.12
C GLU A 190 25.93 -53.18 10.98
N PHE A 191 26.27 -53.90 12.06
CA PHE A 191 26.23 -55.36 12.10
C PHE A 191 24.82 -55.90 11.89
N ALA A 192 24.64 -56.80 10.92
CA ALA A 192 23.37 -57.45 10.62
C ALA A 192 23.31 -58.87 11.18
N ASP A 193 24.25 -59.73 10.80
CA ASP A 193 24.22 -61.17 11.11
C ASP A 193 25.61 -61.80 10.94
N ILE A 194 25.78 -63.06 11.37
CA ILE A 194 27.00 -63.85 11.15
C ILE A 194 26.64 -65.09 10.34
N ARG A 195 27.32 -65.27 9.21
CA ARG A 195 27.16 -66.47 8.37
C ARG A 195 28.47 -67.20 8.15
N ALA A 196 28.38 -68.44 7.69
CA ALA A 196 29.53 -69.21 7.24
C ALA A 196 30.23 -68.51 6.05
N PHE A 197 31.56 -68.54 6.05
CA PHE A 197 32.40 -68.04 4.98
C PHE A 197 32.15 -68.84 3.70
N THR A 198 31.99 -68.13 2.59
CA THR A 198 31.88 -68.70 1.26
C THR A 198 33.06 -68.21 0.41
N PRO A 199 33.65 -69.04 -0.46
CA PRO A 199 34.70 -68.60 -1.37
C PRO A 199 34.26 -67.36 -2.17
N GLY A 200 35.00 -66.25 -2.03
CA GLY A 200 34.65 -64.94 -2.57
C GLY A 200 34.43 -63.87 -1.51
N ASP A 201 34.25 -64.25 -0.24
CA ASP A 201 34.13 -63.32 0.87
C ASP A 201 35.46 -62.64 1.22
N LEU A 202 35.39 -61.37 1.60
CA LEU A 202 36.56 -60.58 1.97
C LEU A 202 37.10 -61.01 3.35
N VAL A 203 38.38 -61.38 3.42
CA VAL A 203 39.04 -61.82 4.66
C VAL A 203 38.94 -60.80 5.79
N ARG A 204 38.93 -59.49 5.47
CA ARG A 204 38.76 -58.42 6.47
C ARG A 204 37.42 -58.46 7.22
N ARG A 205 36.41 -59.17 6.69
CA ARG A 205 35.08 -59.32 7.31
C ARG A 205 34.98 -60.59 8.18
N VAL A 206 36.02 -61.42 8.25
CA VAL A 206 36.03 -62.63 9.08
C VAL A 206 35.88 -62.27 10.55
N ASN A 207 34.88 -62.85 11.20
CA ASN A 207 34.71 -62.76 12.64
C ASN A 207 35.60 -63.81 13.31
N TRP A 208 36.83 -63.42 13.63
CA TRP A 208 37.82 -64.32 14.26
C TRP A 208 37.34 -64.88 15.60
N ARG A 209 36.52 -64.13 16.34
CA ARG A 209 36.00 -64.55 17.65
C ARG A 209 34.99 -65.70 17.55
N VAL A 210 34.13 -65.69 16.54
CA VAL A 210 33.17 -66.78 16.28
C VAL A 210 33.86 -67.94 15.57
N THR A 211 34.76 -67.65 14.64
CA THR A 211 35.56 -68.65 13.92
C THR A 211 36.35 -69.52 14.89
N ALA A 212 37.05 -68.93 15.86
CA ALA A 212 37.85 -69.65 16.87
C ALA A 212 37.02 -70.54 17.82
N ARG A 213 35.70 -70.41 17.85
CA ARG A 213 34.80 -71.21 18.71
C ARG A 213 34.03 -72.28 17.95
N ARG A 214 33.98 -72.22 16.63
CA ARG A 214 33.13 -73.07 15.79
C ARG A 214 33.90 -73.89 14.76
N ASP A 215 35.24 -73.89 14.82
CA ASP A 215 36.16 -74.59 13.90
C ASP A 215 35.86 -74.42 12.41
N ALA A 216 35.17 -73.33 12.05
CA ALA A 216 34.78 -72.98 10.70
C ALA A 216 34.77 -71.46 10.55
N LEU A 217 35.23 -70.96 9.39
CA LEU A 217 35.28 -69.53 9.09
C LEU A 217 33.86 -68.93 9.06
N HIS A 218 33.67 -67.86 9.82
CA HIS A 218 32.44 -67.08 9.84
C HIS A 218 32.73 -65.61 9.49
N VAL A 219 31.82 -64.97 8.77
CA VAL A 219 31.95 -63.59 8.28
C VAL A 219 30.84 -62.73 8.87
N ASN A 220 31.18 -61.51 9.28
CA ASN A 220 30.18 -60.51 9.66
C ASN A 220 29.48 -59.98 8.41
N GLU A 221 28.14 -60.12 8.38
CA GLU A 221 27.29 -59.39 7.45
C GLU A 221 26.89 -58.06 8.08
N PHE A 222 26.84 -57.02 7.25
CA PHE A 222 26.42 -55.70 7.66
C PHE A 222 25.12 -55.31 6.95
N HIS A 223 24.37 -54.37 7.50
CA HIS A 223 23.25 -53.74 6.80
C HIS A 223 23.80 -52.76 5.77
N LEU A 224 23.22 -52.69 4.56
CA LEU A 224 23.59 -51.63 3.61
C LEU A 224 23.26 -50.25 4.21
N GLU A 225 24.25 -49.35 4.20
CA GLU A 225 24.03 -47.91 4.33
C GLU A 225 23.37 -47.38 3.05
N ARG A 226 22.20 -46.72 3.17
CA ARG A 226 21.44 -46.22 2.03
C ARG A 226 20.92 -44.82 2.27
N ASN A 227 21.08 -43.94 1.28
CA ASN A 227 20.33 -42.68 1.17
C ASN A 227 19.09 -42.92 0.30
N ALA A 228 17.94 -42.41 0.74
CA ALA A 228 16.75 -42.41 -0.08
C ALA A 228 16.76 -41.25 -1.06
N ASP A 229 16.30 -41.50 -2.28
CA ASP A 229 15.86 -40.44 -3.19
C ASP A 229 14.42 -40.09 -2.83
N VAL A 230 14.25 -38.98 -2.11
CA VAL A 230 12.95 -38.43 -1.72
C VAL A 230 12.59 -37.27 -2.66
N VAL A 231 11.38 -37.27 -3.17
CA VAL A 231 10.88 -36.23 -4.06
C VAL A 231 9.63 -35.65 -3.43
N ILE A 232 9.67 -34.36 -3.12
CA ILE A 232 8.47 -33.63 -2.74
C ILE A 232 7.71 -33.25 -4.00
N PHE A 233 6.42 -33.55 -4.04
CA PHE A 233 5.54 -33.15 -5.12
C PHE A 233 4.51 -32.16 -4.59
N LEU A 234 4.45 -30.96 -5.17
CA LEU A 234 3.50 -29.92 -4.79
C LEU A 234 2.46 -29.70 -5.87
N ASP A 235 1.21 -29.92 -5.53
CA ASP A 235 0.06 -29.54 -6.35
C ASP A 235 -0.27 -28.04 -6.14
N ALA A 236 -0.14 -27.26 -7.21
CA ALA A 236 -0.44 -25.84 -7.25
C ALA A 236 -1.57 -25.50 -8.25
N PHE A 237 -2.37 -26.49 -8.68
CA PHE A 237 -3.49 -26.26 -9.59
C PHE A 237 -4.71 -25.66 -8.91
N SER A 238 -4.92 -25.97 -7.63
CA SER A 238 -6.07 -25.52 -6.86
C SER A 238 -5.70 -25.30 -5.40
N GLU A 239 -6.41 -24.37 -4.76
CA GLU A 239 -6.29 -24.11 -3.34
C GLU A 239 -7.68 -24.04 -2.70
N VAL A 240 -7.81 -24.65 -1.52
CA VAL A 240 -8.95 -24.43 -0.64
C VAL A 240 -8.47 -23.62 0.55
N ARG A 241 -9.17 -22.52 0.84
CA ARG A 241 -8.87 -21.64 1.98
C ARG A 241 -10.01 -21.71 2.98
N ASP A 242 -9.68 -21.88 4.26
CA ASP A 242 -10.62 -21.75 5.36
C ASP A 242 -10.05 -20.90 6.50
N ALA A 243 -10.73 -20.89 7.66
CA ALA A 243 -10.29 -20.11 8.82
C ALA A 243 -8.91 -20.51 9.36
N ALA A 244 -8.39 -21.70 9.02
CA ALA A 244 -7.07 -22.19 9.42
C ALA A 244 -5.99 -21.97 8.34
N GLY A 245 -6.30 -21.28 7.25
CA GLY A 245 -5.36 -20.97 6.16
C GLY A 245 -5.65 -21.71 4.86
N GLY A 246 -4.76 -21.53 3.88
CA GLY A 246 -4.83 -22.19 2.58
C GLY A 246 -4.19 -23.58 2.57
N THR A 247 -4.70 -24.49 1.74
CA THR A 247 -4.07 -25.81 1.52
C THR A 247 -2.65 -25.69 0.97
N LEU A 248 -2.37 -24.67 0.15
CA LEU A 248 -1.02 -24.42 -0.35
C LEU A 248 -0.08 -23.92 0.75
N ASP A 249 -0.55 -23.04 1.63
CA ASP A 249 0.23 -22.54 2.77
C ASP A 249 0.72 -23.70 3.65
N GLN A 250 -0.18 -24.64 3.95
CA GLN A 250 0.14 -25.84 4.74
C GLN A 250 1.05 -26.80 3.97
N ALA A 251 0.80 -27.00 2.67
CA ALA A 251 1.62 -27.83 1.81
C ALA A 251 3.07 -27.34 1.74
N VAL A 252 3.28 -26.03 1.60
CA VAL A 252 4.62 -25.43 1.53
C VAL A 252 5.35 -25.51 2.87
N ARG A 253 4.67 -25.24 3.99
CA ARG A 253 5.28 -25.38 5.33
C ARG A 253 5.65 -26.84 5.63
N GLY A 254 4.73 -27.77 5.36
CA GLY A 254 4.98 -29.21 5.51
C GLY A 254 6.10 -29.72 4.58
N ALA A 255 6.12 -29.26 3.33
CA ALA A 255 7.19 -29.56 2.39
C ALA A 255 8.54 -29.05 2.87
N ALA A 256 8.64 -27.79 3.32
CA ALA A 256 9.87 -27.22 3.84
C ALA A 256 10.38 -28.01 5.06
N ALA A 257 9.47 -28.40 5.96
CA ALA A 257 9.78 -29.21 7.13
C ALA A 257 10.31 -30.61 6.77
N LEU A 258 9.68 -31.29 5.82
CA LEU A 258 10.12 -32.60 5.33
C LEU A 258 11.45 -32.52 4.58
N ILE A 259 11.66 -31.50 3.74
CA ILE A 259 12.92 -31.27 3.03
C ILE A 259 14.05 -31.10 4.03
N ALA A 260 13.88 -30.23 5.02
CA ALA A 260 14.88 -30.01 6.07
C ALA A 260 15.10 -31.27 6.93
N GLY A 261 14.07 -32.08 7.17
CA GLY A 261 14.19 -33.36 7.87
C GLY A 261 15.02 -34.38 7.09
N HIS A 262 14.65 -34.67 5.85
CA HIS A 262 15.33 -35.66 5.01
C HIS A 262 16.77 -35.27 4.68
N LEU A 263 17.05 -33.99 4.42
CA LEU A 263 18.43 -33.53 4.22
C LEU A 263 19.29 -33.67 5.48
N ARG A 264 18.71 -33.55 6.69
CA ARG A 264 19.42 -33.83 7.96
C ARG A 264 19.73 -35.31 8.14
N GLU A 265 18.86 -36.21 7.67
CA GLU A 265 19.13 -37.66 7.61
C GLU A 265 20.09 -38.05 6.47
N ARG A 266 20.61 -37.07 5.71
CA ARG A 266 21.48 -37.25 4.53
C ARG A 266 20.79 -37.94 3.35
N ASP A 267 19.46 -37.92 3.30
CA ASP A 267 18.72 -38.32 2.11
C ASP A 267 18.92 -37.31 0.97
N ARG A 268 18.75 -37.78 -0.27
CA ARG A 268 18.73 -36.92 -1.46
C ARG A 268 17.32 -36.41 -1.67
N VAL A 269 17.13 -35.10 -1.64
CA VAL A 269 15.79 -34.50 -1.76
C VAL A 269 15.65 -33.72 -3.05
N GLY A 270 14.59 -34.01 -3.80
CA GLY A 270 14.15 -33.30 -5.00
C GLY A 270 12.78 -32.66 -4.81
N LEU A 271 12.38 -31.81 -5.75
CA LEU A 271 11.08 -31.14 -5.75
C LEU A 271 10.46 -31.20 -7.14
N VAL A 272 9.14 -31.39 -7.21
CA VAL A 272 8.33 -31.20 -8.41
C VAL A 272 7.18 -30.25 -8.06
N GLY A 273 7.17 -29.08 -8.67
CA GLY A 273 6.03 -28.16 -8.67
C GLY A 273 5.11 -28.46 -9.85
N PHE A 274 3.85 -28.77 -9.54
CA PHE A 274 2.83 -29.20 -10.51
C PHE A 274 1.64 -28.23 -10.47
N GLY A 275 1.70 -27.18 -11.29
CA GLY A 275 0.62 -26.19 -11.43
C GLY A 275 0.98 -25.11 -12.46
N GLY A 276 0.19 -25.01 -13.54
CA GLY A 276 0.45 -24.09 -14.66
C GLY A 276 1.67 -24.45 -15.51
N THR A 277 2.88 -24.44 -14.92
CA THR A 277 4.15 -24.87 -15.53
C THR A 277 4.83 -25.95 -14.69
N LEU A 278 5.40 -26.97 -15.34
CA LEU A 278 6.15 -28.04 -14.66
C LEU A 278 7.53 -27.52 -14.28
N ARG A 279 7.84 -27.47 -12.98
CA ARG A 279 9.19 -27.15 -12.48
C ARG A 279 9.70 -28.31 -11.64
N TRP A 280 10.97 -28.68 -11.80
CA TRP A 280 11.55 -29.73 -10.97
C TRP A 280 13.01 -29.49 -10.65
N LEU A 281 13.41 -29.97 -9.47
CA LEU A 281 14.78 -30.05 -9.01
C LEU A 281 15.11 -31.51 -8.71
N ARG A 282 16.21 -31.99 -9.30
CA ARG A 282 16.65 -33.38 -9.09
C ARG A 282 17.10 -33.61 -7.64
N PRO A 283 16.92 -34.83 -7.11
CA PRO A 283 17.40 -35.18 -5.78
C PRO A 283 18.90 -34.97 -5.61
N ALA A 284 19.27 -34.17 -4.62
CA ALA A 284 20.64 -33.95 -4.18
C ALA A 284 20.68 -33.79 -2.64
N MET A 285 21.89 -33.77 -2.08
CA MET A 285 22.11 -33.63 -0.62
C MET A 285 22.66 -32.24 -0.28
N GLY A 286 22.68 -31.95 1.03
CA GLY A 286 23.41 -30.82 1.60
C GLY A 286 22.63 -29.50 1.63
N GLU A 287 23.26 -28.50 2.24
CA GLU A 287 22.63 -27.21 2.54
C GLU A 287 22.35 -26.38 1.28
N VAL A 288 23.21 -26.45 0.27
CA VAL A 288 22.98 -25.81 -1.04
C VAL A 288 21.68 -26.32 -1.67
N GLN A 289 21.39 -27.61 -1.53
CA GLN A 289 20.15 -28.18 -2.02
C GLN A 289 18.94 -27.70 -1.20
N LEU A 290 19.06 -27.57 0.12
CA LEU A 290 18.02 -26.99 0.97
C LEU A 290 17.61 -25.60 0.47
N TYR A 291 18.57 -24.70 0.25
CA TYR A 291 18.29 -23.35 -0.25
C TYR A 291 17.63 -23.38 -1.63
N ARG A 292 18.08 -24.22 -2.55
CA ARG A 292 17.47 -24.35 -3.90
C ARG A 292 16.03 -24.85 -3.84
N LEU A 293 15.77 -25.86 -3.00
CA LEU A 293 14.44 -26.42 -2.84
C LEU A 293 13.50 -25.39 -2.22
N VAL A 294 13.91 -24.75 -1.12
CA VAL A 294 13.12 -23.74 -0.42
C VAL A 294 12.88 -22.49 -1.28
N ASP A 295 13.87 -22.03 -2.05
CA ASP A 295 13.69 -20.97 -3.04
C ASP A 295 12.63 -21.37 -4.10
N SER A 296 12.66 -22.62 -4.57
CA SER A 296 11.64 -23.10 -5.51
C SER A 296 10.26 -23.26 -4.86
N LEU A 297 10.18 -23.50 -3.55
CA LEU A 297 8.91 -23.55 -2.81
C LEU A 297 8.25 -22.17 -2.76
N ILE A 298 9.01 -21.12 -2.41
CA ILE A 298 8.47 -19.76 -2.26
C ILE A 298 8.07 -19.11 -3.59
N ASP A 299 8.66 -19.54 -4.70
CA ASP A 299 8.31 -19.12 -6.07
C ASP A 299 7.08 -19.88 -6.61
N THR A 300 6.50 -20.81 -5.83
CA THR A 300 5.31 -21.57 -6.24
C THR A 300 4.06 -20.72 -6.03
N GLU A 301 3.51 -20.17 -7.11
CA GLU A 301 2.24 -19.45 -7.13
C GLU A 301 1.11 -20.33 -7.67
N ILE A 302 -0.13 -20.06 -7.22
CA ILE A 302 -1.33 -20.71 -7.76
C ILE A 302 -1.62 -20.11 -9.13
N VAL A 303 -1.41 -20.89 -10.17
CA VAL A 303 -1.85 -20.51 -11.51
C VAL A 303 -3.31 -20.92 -11.65
N LEU A 304 -4.23 -19.96 -11.59
CA LEU A 304 -5.65 -20.17 -11.90
C LEU A 304 -5.75 -20.70 -13.34
N SER A 305 -5.91 -22.02 -13.45
CA SER A 305 -5.75 -22.78 -14.67
C SER A 305 -6.99 -22.69 -15.55
N TYR A 306 -7.19 -21.55 -16.20
CA TYR A 306 -8.06 -21.47 -17.40
C TYR A 306 -7.25 -21.40 -18.70
N ALA A 307 -5.93 -21.18 -18.64
CA ALA A 307 -5.14 -20.80 -19.82
C ALA A 307 -4.19 -21.88 -20.41
N TRP A 308 -3.95 -23.03 -19.75
CA TRP A 308 -2.93 -23.99 -20.21
C TRP A 308 -3.46 -25.44 -20.22
N LYS A 309 -3.82 -25.93 -21.41
CA LYS A 309 -4.11 -27.34 -21.70
C LYS A 309 -2.80 -28.02 -22.12
N GLY A 310 -2.31 -29.03 -21.39
CA GLY A 310 -1.17 -29.84 -21.85
C GLY A 310 -0.28 -30.46 -20.78
N LEU A 311 -0.53 -30.20 -19.49
CA LEU A 311 0.32 -30.69 -18.41
C LEU A 311 -0.30 -31.93 -17.75
N GLU A 312 -0.28 -33.04 -18.50
CA GLU A 312 -0.90 -34.31 -18.08
C GLU A 312 0.11 -35.38 -17.65
N VAL A 313 1.38 -35.25 -18.06
CA VAL A 313 2.41 -36.29 -17.86
C VAL A 313 3.73 -35.69 -17.41
N ILE A 314 4.33 -36.28 -16.37
CA ILE A 314 5.68 -35.95 -15.93
C ILE A 314 6.70 -36.76 -16.74
N PRO A 315 7.70 -36.13 -17.39
CA PRO A 315 8.73 -36.85 -18.13
C PRO A 315 9.49 -37.87 -17.26
N ARG A 316 9.80 -39.04 -17.83
CA ARG A 316 10.52 -40.13 -17.11
C ARG A 316 11.89 -39.73 -16.58
N ARG A 317 12.53 -38.71 -17.16
CA ARG A 317 13.87 -38.21 -16.77
C ARG A 317 13.84 -37.23 -15.60
N THR A 318 12.65 -36.91 -15.08
CA THR A 318 12.45 -35.96 -13.98
C THR A 318 12.84 -36.59 -12.64
N LEU A 319 12.46 -37.85 -12.41
CA LEU A 319 12.65 -38.55 -11.13
C LEU A 319 13.56 -39.78 -11.27
N PRO A 320 14.47 -40.03 -10.32
CA PRO A 320 15.22 -41.29 -10.25
C PRO A 320 14.29 -42.51 -10.07
N PRO A 321 14.57 -43.66 -10.71
CA PRO A 321 13.71 -44.85 -10.62
C PRO A 321 13.54 -45.35 -9.17
N GLY A 322 12.31 -45.61 -8.72
CA GLY A 322 12.08 -46.13 -7.36
C GLY A 322 12.32 -45.11 -6.23
N SER A 323 12.34 -43.81 -6.55
CA SER A 323 12.30 -42.74 -5.55
C SER A 323 11.00 -42.78 -4.74
N MET A 324 11.07 -42.31 -3.50
CA MET A 324 9.89 -42.02 -2.68
C MET A 324 9.32 -40.67 -3.09
N LEU A 325 8.02 -40.62 -3.36
CA LEU A 325 7.29 -39.41 -3.71
C LEU A 325 6.37 -39.03 -2.55
N ILE A 326 6.59 -37.86 -1.96
CA ILE A 326 5.69 -37.29 -0.95
C ILE A 326 4.92 -36.15 -1.62
N ALA A 327 3.67 -36.43 -1.97
CA ALA A 327 2.81 -35.52 -2.69
C ALA A 327 1.90 -34.73 -1.75
N PHE A 328 2.05 -33.41 -1.74
CA PHE A 328 1.10 -32.49 -1.12
C PHE A 328 0.05 -32.08 -2.14
N SER A 329 -1.18 -32.55 -1.97
CA SER A 329 -2.28 -32.23 -2.88
C SER A 329 -3.63 -32.25 -2.17
N PRO A 330 -4.54 -31.30 -2.47
CA PRO A 330 -5.93 -31.38 -2.03
C PRO A 330 -6.74 -32.43 -2.81
N LEU A 331 -6.16 -33.07 -3.85
CA LEU A 331 -6.77 -34.09 -4.72
C LEU A 331 -8.04 -33.60 -5.42
N LEU A 332 -8.08 -32.33 -5.79
CA LEU A 332 -9.22 -31.70 -6.47
C LEU A 332 -9.07 -31.63 -7.99
N ASP A 333 -7.84 -31.73 -8.50
CA ASP A 333 -7.56 -31.64 -9.94
C ASP A 333 -7.31 -33.04 -10.53
N GLU A 334 -8.05 -33.40 -11.58
CA GLU A 334 -7.89 -34.69 -12.27
C GLU A 334 -6.48 -34.88 -12.85
N ARG A 335 -5.81 -33.81 -13.27
CA ARG A 335 -4.46 -33.89 -13.83
C ARG A 335 -3.47 -34.36 -12.77
N THR A 336 -3.60 -33.87 -11.54
CA THR A 336 -2.78 -34.31 -10.41
C THR A 336 -3.04 -35.78 -10.10
N LEU A 337 -4.31 -36.20 -10.08
CA LEU A 337 -4.67 -37.61 -9.86
C LEU A 337 -4.03 -38.53 -10.91
N ARG A 338 -4.15 -38.19 -12.20
CA ARG A 338 -3.53 -38.97 -13.29
C ARG A 338 -2.02 -39.01 -13.19
N ALA A 339 -1.37 -37.88 -12.88
CA ALA A 339 0.07 -37.82 -12.72
C ALA A 339 0.56 -38.70 -11.55
N LEU A 340 -0.11 -38.66 -10.40
CA LEU A 340 0.24 -39.49 -9.26
C LEU A 340 0.02 -40.99 -9.52
N SER A 341 -1.08 -41.35 -10.21
CA SER A 341 -1.33 -42.74 -10.63
C SER A 341 -0.28 -43.26 -11.61
N ASP A 342 0.13 -42.44 -12.59
CA ASP A 342 1.20 -42.78 -13.54
C ASP A 342 2.55 -42.96 -12.84
N LEU A 343 2.90 -42.10 -11.87
CA LEU A 343 4.13 -42.27 -11.07
C LEU A 343 4.09 -43.54 -10.21
N SER A 344 2.95 -43.85 -9.59
CA SER A 344 2.78 -45.09 -8.84
C SER A 344 2.93 -46.31 -9.76
N GLY A 345 2.32 -46.30 -10.94
CA GLY A 345 2.43 -47.35 -11.95
C GLY A 345 3.85 -47.54 -12.51
N ARG A 346 4.70 -46.49 -12.45
CA ARG A 346 6.13 -46.55 -12.80
C ARG A 346 7.01 -47.12 -11.68
N GLY A 347 6.44 -47.51 -10.54
CA GLY A 347 7.14 -48.15 -9.42
C GLY A 347 7.73 -47.18 -8.39
N HIS A 348 7.29 -45.91 -8.38
CA HIS A 348 7.62 -44.97 -7.30
C HIS A 348 6.76 -45.27 -6.06
N ASP A 349 7.33 -45.08 -4.87
CA ASP A 349 6.62 -45.21 -3.59
C ASP A 349 5.90 -43.90 -3.28
N VAL A 350 4.58 -43.84 -3.49
CA VAL A 350 3.80 -42.60 -3.44
C VAL A 350 3.04 -42.49 -2.13
N ALA A 351 3.39 -41.48 -1.32
CA ALA A 351 2.63 -41.04 -0.16
C ALA A 351 1.94 -39.71 -0.47
N VAL A 352 0.62 -39.64 -0.29
CA VAL A 352 -0.14 -38.40 -0.50
C VAL A 352 -0.52 -37.79 0.86
N ILE A 353 -0.14 -36.54 1.06
CA ILE A 353 -0.49 -35.71 2.21
C ILE A 353 -1.46 -34.64 1.71
N GLY A 354 -2.72 -34.78 2.10
CA GLY A 354 -3.77 -33.84 1.76
C GLY A 354 -4.65 -33.57 2.95
N ARG A 355 -5.22 -32.37 3.01
CA ARG A 355 -6.26 -32.08 4.00
C ARG A 355 -7.56 -32.71 3.51
N HIS A 356 -8.04 -33.76 4.17
CA HIS A 356 -9.35 -34.32 3.89
C HIS A 356 -10.41 -33.28 4.25
N LEU A 357 -11.08 -32.71 3.24
CA LEU A 357 -12.25 -31.86 3.43
C LEU A 357 -13.44 -32.77 3.79
N ALA A 358 -13.39 -33.40 4.96
CA ALA A 358 -14.54 -34.10 5.49
C ALA A 358 -15.65 -33.06 5.68
N ALA A 359 -16.72 -33.23 4.90
CA ALA A 359 -17.84 -32.32 4.75
C ALA A 359 -18.41 -31.87 6.11
N ARG A 360 -17.94 -30.73 6.63
CA ARG A 360 -18.71 -29.96 7.62
C ARG A 360 -19.69 -29.06 6.88
N ARG A 361 -20.75 -29.69 6.37
CA ARG A 361 -22.00 -29.03 6.05
C ARG A 361 -22.73 -28.72 7.36
N ARG A 362 -22.23 -27.73 8.11
CA ARG A 362 -23.02 -26.96 9.08
C ARG A 362 -22.64 -25.51 8.91
N ALA A 363 -23.43 -24.84 8.09
CA ALA A 363 -23.55 -23.39 8.07
C ALA A 363 -24.02 -22.94 9.46
N GLY A 364 -23.06 -22.81 10.38
CA GLY A 364 -23.19 -21.98 11.56
C GLY A 364 -23.01 -20.54 11.09
N ARG A 365 -24.12 -19.93 10.70
CA ARG A 365 -24.22 -18.50 10.46
C ARG A 365 -23.87 -17.77 11.76
N ARG A 366 -22.64 -17.26 11.85
CA ARG A 366 -22.14 -16.23 12.79
C ARG A 366 -20.65 -16.08 12.52
N SER A 367 -20.04 -14.91 12.46
CA SER A 367 -20.44 -13.50 12.58
C SER A 367 -19.23 -12.75 12.05
N GLY A 368 -19.44 -11.62 11.35
CA GLY A 368 -18.41 -10.85 10.67
C GLY A 368 -17.10 -10.73 11.46
N GLY A 369 -16.06 -11.42 10.97
CA GLY A 369 -14.65 -11.18 11.30
C GLY A 369 -14.18 -9.93 10.56
N GLY A 370 -14.80 -8.82 10.90
CA GLY A 370 -14.58 -7.48 10.33
C GLY A 370 -15.22 -6.45 11.25
N ALA A 371 -15.16 -6.69 12.56
CA ALA A 371 -15.63 -5.78 13.59
C ALA A 371 -14.57 -5.77 14.69
N GLY A 372 -13.83 -4.66 14.79
CA GLY A 372 -12.82 -4.51 15.84
C GLY A 372 -11.76 -3.45 15.58
N ILE A 373 -11.58 -3.00 14.33
CA ILE A 373 -10.89 -1.74 14.08
C ILE A 373 -12.00 -0.72 13.82
N PRO A 374 -12.44 0.06 14.85
CA PRO A 374 -13.25 1.23 14.56
C PRO A 374 -12.51 2.02 13.47
N ALA A 375 -13.22 2.39 12.39
CA ALA A 375 -12.67 3.33 11.43
C ALA A 375 -12.11 4.48 12.27
N PRO A 376 -10.80 4.82 12.12
CA PRO A 376 -10.21 5.83 12.97
C PRO A 376 -11.10 7.05 12.92
N GLY A 377 -11.56 7.48 14.10
CA GLY A 377 -12.38 8.68 14.22
C GLY A 377 -11.69 9.84 13.50
N PRO A 378 -12.44 10.84 13.00
CA PRO A 378 -11.83 11.99 12.35
C PRO A 378 -10.74 12.56 13.26
N ALA A 379 -9.54 12.79 12.70
CA ALA A 379 -8.42 13.32 13.46
C ALA A 379 -8.85 14.58 14.25
N PRO A 380 -8.37 14.79 15.49
CA PRO A 380 -8.78 15.94 16.29
C PRO A 380 -8.51 17.27 15.58
N THR A 381 -7.46 17.34 14.75
CA THR A 381 -7.12 18.46 13.88
C THR A 381 -8.18 18.72 12.80
N ARG A 382 -8.76 17.66 12.22
CA ARG A 382 -9.86 17.76 11.25
C ARG A 382 -11.10 18.38 11.88
N LEU A 383 -11.48 17.88 13.06
CA LEU A 383 -12.63 18.37 13.81
C LEU A 383 -12.43 19.84 14.21
N ALA A 384 -11.28 20.19 14.77
CA ALA A 384 -10.94 21.56 15.14
C ALA A 384 -11.01 22.53 13.95
N ALA A 385 -10.44 22.14 12.80
CA ALA A 385 -10.49 22.95 11.58
C ALA A 385 -11.92 23.12 11.07
N ALA A 386 -12.73 22.06 11.08
CA ALA A 386 -14.14 22.11 10.66
C ALA A 386 -14.98 23.02 11.57
N THR A 387 -14.85 22.87 12.89
CA THR A 387 -15.61 23.67 13.86
C THR A 387 -15.18 25.12 13.83
N THR A 388 -13.89 25.41 13.64
CA THR A 388 -13.40 26.78 13.51
C THR A 388 -13.87 27.42 12.20
N ALA A 389 -13.83 26.69 11.08
CA ALA A 389 -14.38 27.16 9.81
C ALA A 389 -15.86 27.52 9.94
N HIS A 390 -16.65 26.63 10.54
CA HIS A 390 -18.09 26.81 10.70
C HIS A 390 -18.42 27.91 11.72
N GLY A 391 -17.67 28.03 12.82
CA GLY A 391 -17.82 29.10 13.81
C GLY A 391 -17.52 30.47 13.22
N LEU A 392 -16.46 30.59 12.41
CA LEU A 392 -16.14 31.83 11.70
C LEU A 392 -17.22 32.19 10.66
N ALA A 393 -17.72 31.19 9.94
CA ALA A 393 -18.85 31.38 9.03
C ALA A 393 -20.12 31.86 9.77
N ALA A 394 -20.40 31.30 10.94
CA ALA A 394 -21.53 31.71 11.78
C ALA A 394 -21.39 33.14 12.30
N ALA A 395 -20.17 33.57 12.66
CA ALA A 395 -19.90 34.95 13.05
C ALA A 395 -20.14 35.93 11.88
N LEU A 396 -19.72 35.59 10.66
CA LEU A 396 -20.00 36.39 9.46
C LEU A 396 -21.49 36.44 9.13
N ALA A 397 -22.19 35.30 9.22
CA ALA A 397 -23.64 35.23 9.05
C ALA A 397 -24.37 36.11 10.08
N TRP A 398 -23.96 36.04 11.35
CA TRP A 398 -24.51 36.85 12.42
C TRP A 398 -24.31 38.35 12.17
N TYR A 399 -23.10 38.75 11.77
CA TYR A 399 -22.80 40.14 11.40
C TYR A 399 -23.72 40.65 10.29
N CYS A 400 -23.98 39.83 9.26
CA CYS A 400 -24.90 40.17 8.18
C CYS A 400 -26.35 40.33 8.67
N ILE A 401 -26.83 39.36 9.45
CA ILE A 401 -28.22 39.31 9.94
C ILE A 401 -28.52 40.45 10.92
N TYR A 402 -27.61 40.72 11.85
CA TYR A 402 -27.78 41.76 12.85
C TYR A 402 -27.79 43.15 12.21
N GLY A 403 -27.01 43.33 11.15
CA GLY A 403 -26.89 44.61 10.46
C GLY A 403 -28.03 44.95 9.49
N ALA A 404 -28.89 43.98 9.14
CA ALA A 404 -29.84 44.10 8.04
C ALA A 404 -31.11 44.87 8.43
N PRO A 405 -31.49 45.93 7.68
CA PRO A 405 -32.74 46.67 7.89
C PRO A 405 -33.96 45.83 7.48
N GLY A 406 -35.13 46.19 8.00
CA GLY A 406 -36.36 45.37 7.97
C GLY A 406 -36.74 44.80 6.60
N ASP A 407 -36.65 45.61 5.53
CA ASP A 407 -37.16 45.25 4.21
C ASP A 407 -36.32 44.17 3.49
N LEU A 408 -35.00 44.15 3.73
CA LEU A 408 -34.07 43.19 3.11
C LEU A 408 -33.58 42.10 4.07
N ARG A 409 -33.96 42.20 5.36
CA ARG A 409 -33.66 41.19 6.39
C ARG A 409 -34.03 39.75 6.00
N PRO A 410 -35.20 39.43 5.40
CA PRO A 410 -35.50 38.04 5.05
C PRO A 410 -34.56 37.47 3.99
N LEU A 411 -34.16 38.28 3.00
CA LEU A 411 -33.20 37.87 1.96
C LEU A 411 -31.81 37.62 2.56
N VAL A 412 -31.32 38.53 3.41
CA VAL A 412 -30.01 38.42 4.08
C VAL A 412 -29.98 37.17 4.98
N VAL A 413 -31.05 36.92 5.75
CA VAL A 413 -31.18 35.73 6.59
C VAL A 413 -31.18 34.45 5.75
N ALA A 414 -31.93 34.41 4.64
CA ALA A 414 -31.99 33.24 3.77
C ALA A 414 -30.61 32.90 3.16
N LEU A 415 -29.89 33.91 2.65
CA LEU A 415 -28.55 33.73 2.10
C LEU A 415 -27.53 33.29 3.16
N ALA A 416 -27.56 33.91 4.34
CA ALA A 416 -26.64 33.60 5.43
C ALA A 416 -26.84 32.17 5.98
N LEU A 417 -28.10 31.78 6.25
CA LEU A 417 -28.42 30.43 6.71
C LEU A 417 -28.15 29.38 5.62
N GLY A 418 -28.51 29.67 4.36
CA GLY A 418 -28.20 28.80 3.23
C GLY A 418 -26.70 28.57 3.07
N GLY A 419 -25.89 29.62 3.26
CA GLY A 419 -24.43 29.53 3.25
C GLY A 419 -23.87 28.64 4.35
N LEU A 420 -24.39 28.75 5.58
CA LEU A 420 -24.02 27.87 6.70
C LEU A 420 -24.38 26.41 6.42
N VAL A 421 -25.60 26.16 5.94
CA VAL A 421 -26.07 24.80 5.61
C VAL A 421 -25.21 24.19 4.50
N ALA A 422 -24.90 24.93 3.45
CA ALA A 422 -24.02 24.47 2.39
C ALA A 422 -22.61 24.15 2.93
N LEU A 423 -22.02 25.02 3.74
CA LEU A 423 -20.71 24.76 4.35
C LEU A 423 -20.73 23.51 5.25
N ALA A 424 -21.76 23.34 6.08
CA ALA A 424 -21.95 22.14 6.90
C ALA A 424 -22.05 20.88 6.03
N ALA A 425 -22.84 20.92 4.95
CA ALA A 425 -22.98 19.82 4.01
C ALA A 425 -21.63 19.47 3.34
N GLY A 426 -20.84 20.48 2.96
CA GLY A 426 -19.50 20.29 2.40
C GLY A 426 -18.53 19.61 3.37
N LEU A 427 -18.55 20.01 4.64
CA LEU A 427 -17.73 19.43 5.70
C LEU A 427 -18.14 17.98 6.06
N LEU A 428 -19.44 17.67 5.99
CA LEU A 428 -20.01 16.36 6.31
C LEU A 428 -19.85 15.34 5.17
N HIS A 429 -20.18 15.74 3.93
CA HIS A 429 -20.23 14.83 2.78
C HIS A 429 -18.93 14.79 1.96
N ILE A 430 -17.90 15.57 2.32
CA ILE A 430 -16.61 15.64 1.58
C ILE A 430 -16.83 16.09 0.12
N TRP A 431 -17.92 16.83 -0.13
CA TRP A 431 -18.19 17.40 -1.45
C TRP A 431 -17.64 18.82 -1.51
N ALA A 432 -16.43 18.91 -2.06
CA ALA A 432 -15.70 20.14 -2.37
C ALA A 432 -16.54 21.36 -2.86
N PRO A 433 -17.49 21.22 -3.82
CA PRO A 433 -18.19 22.39 -4.36
C PRO A 433 -19.10 23.09 -3.34
N PHE A 434 -19.62 22.39 -2.32
CA PHE A 434 -20.48 23.02 -1.31
C PHE A 434 -19.73 24.05 -0.44
N ASN A 435 -18.42 23.90 -0.25
CA ASN A 435 -17.62 24.90 0.47
C ASN A 435 -17.56 26.22 -0.31
N ALA A 436 -17.45 26.16 -1.65
CA ALA A 436 -17.49 27.34 -2.50
C ALA A 436 -18.88 27.98 -2.50
N LEU A 437 -19.94 27.18 -2.60
CA LEU A 437 -21.33 27.67 -2.51
C LEU A 437 -21.61 28.35 -1.17
N GLY A 438 -21.16 27.75 -0.07
CA GLY A 438 -21.31 28.32 1.27
C GLY A 438 -20.65 29.69 1.41
N ALA A 439 -19.39 29.81 0.98
CA ALA A 439 -18.67 31.07 1.00
C ALA A 439 -19.28 32.12 0.04
N GLY A 440 -19.73 31.70 -1.14
CA GLY A 440 -20.40 32.58 -2.10
C GLY A 440 -21.71 33.13 -1.57
N ALA A 441 -22.53 32.29 -0.92
CA ALA A 441 -23.79 32.71 -0.30
C ALA A 441 -23.58 33.68 0.88
N LEU A 442 -22.54 33.47 1.70
CA LEU A 442 -22.16 34.42 2.76
C LEU A 442 -21.67 35.75 2.17
N GLY A 443 -20.88 35.71 1.10
CA GLY A 443 -20.49 36.91 0.35
C GLY A 443 -21.69 37.66 -0.20
N ALA A 444 -22.66 36.95 -0.80
CA ALA A 444 -23.90 37.53 -1.30
C ALA A 444 -24.75 38.15 -0.18
N ALA A 445 -24.82 37.51 1.00
CA ALA A 445 -25.51 38.05 2.16
C ALA A 445 -24.90 39.40 2.61
N TYR A 446 -23.57 39.51 2.58
CA TYR A 446 -22.88 40.76 2.91
C TYR A 446 -23.08 41.85 1.85
N VAL A 447 -23.06 41.51 0.56
CA VAL A 447 -23.37 42.48 -0.52
C VAL A 447 -24.82 42.97 -0.38
N ALA A 448 -25.77 42.08 -0.09
CA ALA A 448 -27.17 42.45 0.16
C ALA A 448 -27.31 43.38 1.38
N LEU A 449 -26.53 43.16 2.44
CA LEU A 449 -26.47 44.05 3.60
C LEU A 449 -25.98 45.46 3.20
N LEU A 450 -24.89 45.56 2.44
CA LEU A 450 -24.36 46.86 2.01
C LEU A 450 -25.37 47.61 1.13
N TYR A 451 -26.01 46.89 0.21
CA TYR A 451 -27.09 47.42 -0.60
C TYR A 451 -28.23 47.96 0.26
N ALA A 452 -28.63 47.20 1.29
CA ALA A 452 -29.70 47.59 2.20
C ALA A 452 -29.38 48.84 3.03
N ARG A 453 -28.10 49.09 3.31
CA ARG A 453 -27.64 50.27 4.05
C ARG A 453 -27.40 51.50 3.16
N GLY A 454 -27.45 51.33 1.83
CA GLY A 454 -27.03 52.38 0.90
C GLY A 454 -25.55 52.72 0.99
N GLU A 455 -24.72 51.82 1.56
CA GLU A 455 -23.27 51.99 1.60
C GLU A 455 -22.68 51.56 0.25
N GLU A 456 -21.81 52.39 -0.34
CA GLU A 456 -21.09 52.08 -1.59
C GLU A 456 -19.81 51.26 -1.35
N LEU A 457 -19.18 51.42 -0.18
CA LEU A 457 -18.04 50.62 0.28
C LEU A 457 -17.96 50.66 1.81
N GLY A 458 -18.39 49.59 2.47
CA GLY A 458 -18.23 49.45 3.91
C GLY A 458 -16.74 49.30 4.28
N ALA A 459 -16.29 50.03 5.31
CA ALA A 459 -14.92 49.90 5.84
C ALA A 459 -14.59 48.48 6.35
N SER A 460 -15.61 47.63 6.54
CA SER A 460 -15.48 46.23 6.92
C SER A 460 -15.26 45.27 5.75
N ALA A 461 -15.42 45.71 4.49
CA ALA A 461 -15.38 44.80 3.32
C ALA A 461 -14.07 44.01 3.18
N PRO A 462 -12.87 44.59 3.38
CA PRO A 462 -11.61 43.84 3.35
C PRO A 462 -11.52 42.78 4.47
N ALA A 463 -12.04 43.10 5.66
CA ALA A 463 -12.06 42.17 6.78
C ALA A 463 -13.03 41.00 6.53
N VAL A 464 -14.21 41.28 5.95
CA VAL A 464 -15.16 40.25 5.53
C VAL A 464 -14.58 39.37 4.43
N ALA A 465 -13.92 39.96 3.43
CA ALA A 465 -13.25 39.21 2.35
C ALA A 465 -12.17 38.26 2.89
N ALA A 466 -11.33 38.73 3.82
CA ALA A 466 -10.32 37.91 4.49
C ALA A 466 -10.97 36.81 5.37
N GLY A 467 -12.07 37.11 6.04
CA GLY A 467 -12.87 36.14 6.79
C GLY A 467 -13.42 35.02 5.90
N LEU A 468 -13.99 35.37 4.74
CA LEU A 468 -14.47 34.40 3.76
C LEU A 468 -13.34 33.52 3.23
N LEU A 469 -12.17 34.10 2.94
CA LEU A 469 -10.99 33.32 2.56
C LEU A 469 -10.62 32.32 3.66
N LEU A 470 -10.50 32.77 4.92
CA LEU A 470 -10.18 31.90 6.06
C LEU A 470 -11.19 30.78 6.27
N VAL A 471 -12.49 31.05 6.13
CA VAL A 471 -13.55 30.01 6.19
C VAL A 471 -13.28 28.93 5.15
N THR A 472 -13.02 29.33 3.89
CA THR A 472 -12.76 28.36 2.81
C THR A 472 -11.45 27.59 3.00
N GLU A 473 -10.40 28.27 3.45
CA GLU A 473 -9.08 27.69 3.76
C GLU A 473 -9.19 26.62 4.84
N LEU A 474 -9.85 26.95 5.97
CA LEU A 474 -10.06 26.02 7.08
C LEU A 474 -10.97 24.86 6.71
N ALA A 475 -12.03 25.12 5.94
CA ALA A 475 -12.91 24.06 5.45
C ALA A 475 -12.14 23.09 4.54
N TRP A 476 -11.29 23.59 3.65
CA TRP A 476 -10.46 22.75 2.80
C TRP A 476 -9.39 22.00 3.59
N PHE A 477 -8.73 22.67 4.53
CA PHE A 477 -7.77 22.05 5.42
C PHE A 477 -8.38 20.90 6.22
N SER A 478 -9.63 21.05 6.69
CA SER A 478 -10.37 19.96 7.32
C SER A 478 -10.55 18.75 6.40
N LEU A 479 -10.95 18.97 5.14
CA LEU A 479 -11.10 17.89 4.15
C LEU A 479 -9.76 17.23 3.82
N GLU A 480 -8.68 18.00 3.74
CA GLU A 480 -7.36 17.46 3.46
C GLU A 480 -6.79 16.57 4.59
N GLN A 481 -7.28 16.72 5.82
CA GLN A 481 -6.93 15.85 6.95
C GLN A 481 -7.76 14.55 6.98
N ALA A 482 -8.79 14.42 6.12
CA ALA A 482 -9.60 13.21 6.04
C ALA A 482 -8.80 12.08 5.35
N GLY A 483 -8.31 11.13 6.16
CA GLY A 483 -7.61 9.93 5.68
C GLY A 483 -6.09 9.95 5.85
N THR A 484 -5.52 11.00 6.42
CA THR A 484 -4.08 11.13 6.68
C THR A 484 -3.82 11.29 8.18
N GLN A 485 -2.98 10.45 8.78
CA GLN A 485 -2.39 10.84 10.07
C GLN A 485 -1.20 11.76 9.78
N ALA A 486 -1.41 13.06 9.91
CA ALA A 486 -0.32 14.03 9.84
C ALA A 486 0.51 13.93 11.12
N ASN A 487 1.67 13.27 11.05
CA ASN A 487 2.57 13.06 12.20
C ASN A 487 3.55 14.23 12.43
N ASP A 488 3.61 15.26 11.57
CA ASP A 488 4.56 16.38 11.72
C ASP A 488 3.86 17.68 12.22
N PRO A 489 4.01 18.07 13.50
CA PRO A 489 3.42 19.29 14.05
C PRO A 489 3.96 20.57 13.39
N ARG A 490 5.17 20.53 12.82
CA ARG A 490 5.75 21.68 12.10
C ARG A 490 5.03 21.94 10.80
N LEU A 491 4.52 20.90 10.15
CA LEU A 491 3.70 21.02 8.94
C LEU A 491 2.40 21.77 9.27
N LEU A 492 1.73 21.36 10.36
CA LEU A 492 0.50 22.01 10.82
C LEU A 492 0.75 23.48 11.19
N ALA A 493 1.80 23.78 11.94
CA ALA A 493 2.15 25.16 12.31
C ALA A 493 2.45 26.03 11.08
N ARG A 494 3.23 25.54 10.11
CA ARG A 494 3.51 26.24 8.85
C ARG A 494 2.24 26.50 8.05
N ARG A 495 1.33 25.51 8.01
CA ARG A 495 0.07 25.62 7.29
C ARG A 495 -0.85 26.67 7.91
N LEU A 496 -1.00 26.66 9.24
CA LEU A 496 -1.75 27.68 9.98
C LEU A 496 -1.15 29.08 9.77
N ALA A 497 0.18 29.20 9.84
CA ALA A 497 0.88 30.47 9.60
C ALA A 497 0.68 30.97 8.16
N LEU A 498 0.70 30.07 7.16
CA LEU A 498 0.42 30.43 5.77
C LEU A 498 -1.02 30.93 5.62
N MET A 499 -2.02 30.21 6.17
CA MET A 499 -3.42 30.63 6.12
C MET A 499 -3.64 31.99 6.79
N GLY A 500 -3.11 32.19 8.01
CA GLY A 500 -3.18 33.47 8.71
C GLY A 500 -2.48 34.59 7.95
N GLY A 501 -1.27 34.35 7.44
CA GLY A 501 -0.52 35.32 6.63
C GLY A 501 -1.24 35.70 5.35
N THR A 502 -1.84 34.73 4.63
CA THR A 502 -2.63 35.01 3.43
C THR A 502 -3.88 35.82 3.73
N ALA A 503 -4.54 35.59 4.86
CA ALA A 503 -5.71 36.35 5.27
C ALA A 503 -5.36 37.79 5.62
N VAL A 504 -4.27 38.00 6.38
CA VAL A 504 -3.76 39.34 6.70
C VAL A 504 -3.34 40.09 5.45
N ALA A 505 -2.60 39.43 4.54
CA ALA A 505 -2.20 40.02 3.27
C ALA A 505 -3.41 40.37 2.39
N ALA A 506 -4.43 39.50 2.34
CA ALA A 506 -5.68 39.75 1.63
C ALA A 506 -6.45 40.94 2.22
N ALA A 507 -6.56 41.04 3.54
CA ALA A 507 -7.17 42.19 4.21
C ALA A 507 -6.41 43.47 3.89
N GLY A 508 -5.07 43.46 4.00
CA GLY A 508 -4.22 44.61 3.67
C GLY A 508 -4.34 45.05 2.21
N ALA A 509 -4.36 44.11 1.27
CA ALA A 509 -4.59 44.38 -0.15
C ALA A 509 -5.99 44.98 -0.40
N GLY A 510 -7.02 44.46 0.29
CA GLY A 510 -8.36 45.02 0.24
C GLY A 510 -8.42 46.45 0.78
N TYR A 511 -7.78 46.74 1.93
CA TYR A 511 -7.68 48.09 2.47
C TYR A 511 -6.92 49.04 1.55
N LEU A 512 -5.85 48.57 0.89
CA LEU A 512 -5.13 49.36 -0.10
C LEU A 512 -6.04 49.71 -1.30
N LEU A 513 -6.86 48.76 -1.76
CA LEU A 513 -7.86 49.03 -2.81
C LEU A 513 -8.90 50.07 -2.36
N LEU A 514 -9.36 50.01 -1.10
CA LEU A 514 -10.24 51.05 -0.55
C LEU A 514 -9.58 52.43 -0.59
N LEU A 515 -8.31 52.52 -0.17
CA LEU A 515 -7.56 53.78 -0.17
C LEU A 515 -7.38 54.34 -1.59
N ILE A 516 -7.12 53.47 -2.57
CA ILE A 516 -7.00 53.87 -3.98
C ILE A 516 -8.37 54.34 -4.53
N ALA A 517 -9.45 53.64 -4.20
CA ALA A 517 -10.80 54.01 -4.62
C ALA A 517 -11.27 55.34 -3.97
N ALA A 518 -10.82 55.62 -2.75
CA ALA A 518 -11.09 56.87 -2.04
C ALA A 518 -10.15 58.03 -2.46
N ALA A 519 -9.09 57.76 -3.22
CA ALA A 519 -8.21 58.81 -3.71
C ALA A 519 -8.95 59.68 -4.73
N PRO A 520 -8.78 61.02 -4.71
CA PRO A 520 -9.40 61.94 -5.65
C PRO A 520 -8.71 61.87 -7.02
N LEU A 521 -8.79 60.71 -7.66
CA LEU A 521 -8.44 60.51 -9.06
C LEU A 521 -9.70 60.77 -9.90
N PRO A 522 -9.59 61.36 -11.10
CA PRO A 522 -10.74 61.51 -11.98
C PRO A 522 -11.41 60.15 -12.18
N ALA A 523 -12.70 60.07 -11.85
CA ALA A 523 -13.45 58.84 -11.55
C ALA A 523 -13.45 57.76 -12.65
N GLY A 524 -13.00 58.07 -13.87
CA GLY A 524 -12.82 57.08 -14.94
C GLY A 524 -11.51 56.30 -14.86
N VAL A 525 -10.42 56.92 -14.39
CA VAL A 525 -9.05 56.39 -14.56
C VAL A 525 -8.71 55.34 -13.52
N ALA A 526 -9.13 55.52 -12.27
CA ALA A 526 -8.87 54.57 -11.19
C ALA A 526 -9.61 53.23 -11.41
N TYR A 527 -10.87 53.30 -11.80
CA TYR A 527 -11.69 52.11 -12.07
C TYR A 527 -11.28 51.37 -13.36
N THR A 528 -10.86 52.09 -14.40
CA THR A 528 -10.30 51.46 -15.62
C THR A 528 -8.94 50.82 -15.37
N ALA A 529 -8.06 51.45 -14.58
CA ALA A 529 -6.78 50.87 -14.20
C ALA A 529 -6.96 49.61 -13.34
N ALA A 530 -7.85 49.64 -12.33
CA ALA A 530 -8.16 48.48 -11.50
C ALA A 530 -8.79 47.34 -12.32
N GLY A 531 -9.74 47.66 -13.21
CA GLY A 531 -10.35 46.70 -14.12
C GLY A 531 -9.35 46.08 -15.10
N ALA A 532 -8.42 46.88 -15.65
CA ALA A 532 -7.38 46.39 -16.55
C ALA A 532 -6.37 45.46 -15.84
N VAL A 533 -5.97 45.78 -14.61
CA VAL A 533 -5.09 44.92 -13.80
C VAL A 533 -5.79 43.59 -13.46
N ALA A 534 -7.07 43.64 -13.07
CA ALA A 534 -7.86 42.44 -12.80
C ALA A 534 -8.05 41.57 -14.06
N ALA A 535 -8.29 42.18 -15.22
CA ALA A 535 -8.41 41.47 -16.50
C ALA A 535 -7.09 40.81 -16.92
N LEU A 536 -5.95 41.52 -16.81
CA LEU A 536 -4.63 40.97 -17.10
C LEU A 536 -4.27 39.80 -16.17
N ALA A 537 -4.59 39.92 -14.87
CA ALA A 537 -4.41 38.83 -13.91
C ALA A 537 -5.28 37.62 -14.25
N ALA A 538 -6.55 37.84 -14.61
CA ALA A 538 -7.47 36.78 -15.03
C ALA A 538 -6.97 36.07 -16.30
N VAL A 539 -6.49 36.80 -17.31
CA VAL A 539 -5.92 36.23 -18.54
C VAL A 539 -4.63 35.46 -18.27
N ALA A 540 -3.76 35.95 -17.39
CA ALA A 540 -2.54 35.25 -16.97
C ALA A 540 -2.86 33.94 -16.23
N VAL A 541 -3.88 33.94 -15.38
CA VAL A 541 -4.39 32.75 -14.69
C VAL A 541 -4.99 31.76 -15.69
N LEU A 542 -5.86 32.22 -16.59
CA LEU A 542 -6.54 31.38 -17.57
C LEU A 542 -5.54 30.74 -18.55
N SER A 543 -4.56 31.50 -19.03
CA SER A 543 -3.53 31.01 -19.94
C SER A 543 -2.65 29.93 -19.31
N ARG A 544 -2.29 30.05 -18.02
CA ARG A 544 -1.58 28.98 -17.29
C ARG A 544 -2.45 27.76 -17.02
N LEU A 545 -3.73 27.93 -16.70
CA LEU A 545 -4.66 26.82 -16.54
C LEU A 545 -4.88 26.06 -17.87
N LEU A 546 -4.96 26.76 -19.00
CA LEU A 546 -5.06 26.17 -20.34
C LEU A 546 -3.74 25.50 -20.77
N GLY A 547 -2.59 26.10 -20.45
CA GLY A 547 -1.28 25.48 -20.65
C GLY A 547 -1.10 24.19 -19.84
N ALA A 548 -1.59 24.18 -18.60
CA ALA A 548 -1.64 23.00 -17.75
C ALA A 548 -2.54 21.88 -18.30
N ALA A 549 -3.63 22.24 -18.99
CA ALA A 549 -4.56 21.29 -19.59
C ALA A 549 -4.03 20.67 -20.91
N ARG A 550 -3.14 21.36 -21.63
CA ARG A 550 -2.51 20.86 -22.88
C ARG A 550 -1.42 19.80 -22.69
N ILE A 551 -0.97 19.54 -21.46
CA ILE A 551 0.05 18.52 -21.13
C ILE A 551 -0.63 17.21 -20.66
N ARG A 552 -1.90 17.00 -21.02
CA ARG A 552 -2.59 15.71 -20.82
C ARG A 552 -2.42 14.80 -22.01
#